data_AF-X1R4V5-F1
#
_entry.id   AF-X1R4V5-F1
#
_cell.length_a   1.000
_cell.length_b   1.000
_cell.length_c   1.000
_cell.angle_alpha   90.00
_cell.angle_beta   90.00
_cell.angle_gamma   90.00
#
_symmetry.space_group_name_H-M   'P 1'
#
loop_
_entity.id
_entity.type
_entity.pdbx_description
1 polymer ?
#
loop_
_entity_poly.entity_id
_entity_poly.type
_entity_poly.pdbx_seq_one_letter_code
_entity_poly.pdbx_strand_id
1 'polypeptide(L)' 'MLREPLTGVVNSPLGTARGSRLWGHERKMAGKTGTSQNPHGDDHGLFVGFYPADEPEIVASAVVEHGLHGSTVARYVRDL' A
#
# COMPACT_ATOMS: atom_id res chain seq x y z
N MET A 1 -10.41 10.96 -10.43
CA MET A 1 -9.02 11.38 -10.75
C MET A 1 -7.96 10.56 -10.00
N LEU A 2 -8.09 10.32 -8.69
CA LEU A 2 -7.04 9.63 -7.91
C LEU A 2 -7.09 8.09 -7.92
N ARG A 3 -8.25 7.49 -8.21
CA ARG A 3 -8.44 6.04 -8.17
C ARG A 3 -7.43 5.29 -9.04
N GLU A 4 -7.37 5.62 -10.32
CA GLU A 4 -6.53 4.92 -11.29
C GLU A 4 -5.02 4.96 -10.94
N PRO A 5 -4.41 6.12 -10.62
CA PRO A 5 -3.01 6.14 -10.21
C PRO A 5 -2.76 5.37 -8.91
N LEU A 6 -3.68 5.37 -7.94
CA LEU A 6 -3.56 4.59 -6.69
C LEU A 6 -3.70 3.08 -6.93
N THR A 7 -4.56 2.67 -7.87
CA THR A 7 -4.60 1.28 -8.36
C THR A 7 -3.27 0.91 -9.00
N GLY A 8 -2.66 1.83 -9.77
CA GLY A 8 -1.36 1.65 -10.41
C GLY A 8 -0.22 1.37 -9.43
N VAL A 9 -0.20 2.00 -8.26
CA VAL A 9 0.83 1.78 -7.22
C VAL A 9 0.90 0.31 -6.77
N VAL A 10 -0.23 -0.38 -6.73
CA VAL A 10 -0.32 -1.78 -6.28
C VAL A 10 -0.25 -2.77 -7.46
N ASN A 11 -0.74 -2.39 -8.64
CA ASN A 11 -1.00 -3.34 -9.73
C ASN A 11 -0.07 -3.20 -10.95
N SER A 12 0.58 -2.05 -11.14
CA SER A 12 1.50 -1.80 -12.27
C SER A 12 2.84 -2.51 -12.08
N PRO A 13 3.54 -2.93 -13.16
CA PRO A 13 4.92 -3.43 -13.08
C PRO A 13 5.89 -2.51 -12.34
N LEU A 14 5.68 -1.18 -12.40
CA LEU A 14 6.51 -0.16 -11.75
C LEU A 14 5.92 0.36 -10.42
N GLY A 15 4.84 -0.27 -9.94
CA GLY A 15 4.17 0.15 -8.70
C GLY A 15 5.03 -0.12 -7.46
N THR A 16 5.17 0.87 -6.58
CA THR A 16 5.97 0.72 -5.35
C THR A 16 5.38 -0.29 -4.37
N ALA A 17 4.08 -0.59 -4.46
CA ALA A 17 3.40 -1.63 -3.69
C ALA A 17 3.09 -2.89 -4.51
N ARG A 18 3.77 -3.13 -5.65
CA ARG A 18 3.50 -4.29 -6.51
C ARG A 18 3.51 -5.63 -5.76
N GLY A 19 4.37 -5.77 -4.75
CA GLY A 19 4.47 -6.96 -3.92
C GLY A 19 3.23 -7.26 -3.06
N SER A 20 2.37 -6.27 -2.82
CA SER A 20 1.13 -6.43 -2.05
C SER A 20 -0.11 -6.64 -2.93
N ARG A 21 0.06 -6.88 -4.23
CA ARG A 21 -1.05 -7.18 -5.13
C ARG A 21 -1.84 -8.41 -4.65
N LEU A 22 -3.16 -8.32 -4.71
CA LEU A 22 -4.09 -9.43 -4.41
C LEU A 22 -4.12 -10.42 -5.58
N TRP A 23 -3.17 -11.34 -5.62
CA TRP A 23 -3.10 -12.36 -6.66
C TRP A 23 -4.27 -13.33 -6.56
N GLY A 24 -4.96 -13.60 -7.67
CA GLY A 24 -6.10 -14.53 -7.71
C GLY A 24 -7.44 -13.93 -7.28
N HIS A 25 -7.49 -12.66 -6.86
CA HIS A 25 -8.75 -11.97 -6.57
C HIS A 25 -9.33 -11.32 -7.84
N GLU A 26 -10.66 -11.28 -7.94
CA GLU A 26 -11.37 -10.68 -9.09
C GLU A 26 -11.26 -9.14 -9.12
N ARG A 27 -11.26 -8.51 -7.94
CA ARG A 27 -11.19 -7.05 -7.80
C ARG A 27 -9.79 -6.61 -7.35
N LYS A 28 -9.44 -5.36 -7.65
CA LYS A 28 -8.11 -4.80 -7.35
C LYS A 28 -8.14 -4.00 -6.05
N MET A 29 -7.03 -4.03 -5.32
CA MET A 29 -6.72 -3.05 -4.26
C MET A 29 -6.07 -1.81 -4.89
N ALA A 30 -6.37 -0.64 -4.34
CA ALA A 30 -5.66 0.60 -4.62
C ALA A 30 -5.05 1.15 -3.32
N GLY A 31 -3.94 1.86 -3.43
CA GLY A 31 -3.29 2.41 -2.24
C GLY A 31 -2.05 3.23 -2.53
N LYS A 32 -1.39 3.68 -1.47
CA LYS A 32 -0.19 4.49 -1.58
C LYS A 32 0.83 4.14 -0.50
N THR A 33 2.08 3.98 -0.92
CA THR A 33 3.23 3.87 -0.03
C THR A 33 3.68 5.25 0.47
N GLY A 34 4.15 5.28 1.72
CA GLY A 34 4.88 6.40 2.31
C GLY A 34 6.12 5.89 3.06
N THR A 35 7.09 6.78 3.20
CA THR A 35 8.26 6.63 4.07
C THR A 35 8.37 7.93 4.85
N SER A 36 8.56 7.83 6.17
CA SER A 36 8.80 8.98 7.03
C SER A 36 10.22 8.88 7.57
N GLN A 37 11.04 9.87 7.24
CA GLN A 37 12.44 9.89 7.66
C GLN A 37 12.55 10.04 9.17
N ASN A 38 13.44 9.25 9.78
CA ASN A 38 13.65 9.23 11.22
C ASN A 38 15.09 9.66 11.57
N PRO A 39 15.32 10.80 12.23
CA PRO A 39 16.67 11.22 12.62
C PRO A 39 17.28 10.37 13.74
N HIS A 40 16.49 9.49 14.37
CA HIS A 40 16.90 8.66 15.50
C HIS A 40 17.09 7.18 15.17
N GLY A 41 17.06 6.79 13.90
CA GLY A 41 17.20 5.39 13.49
C GLY A 41 16.64 5.14 12.09
N ASP A 42 16.15 3.93 11.86
CA ASP A 42 15.56 3.57 10.57
C ASP A 42 14.27 4.35 10.30
N ASP A 43 14.05 4.67 9.02
CA ASP A 43 12.82 5.33 8.57
C ASP A 43 11.57 4.50 8.90
N HIS A 44 10.43 5.16 9.06
CA HIS A 44 9.16 4.48 9.26
C HIS A 44 8.50 4.18 7.92
N GLY A 45 7.91 2.99 7.81
CA GLY A 45 7.11 2.60 6.66
C GLY A 45 5.65 2.95 6.86
N LEU A 46 4.97 3.39 5.80
CA LEU A 46 3.54 3.70 5.83
C LEU A 46 2.84 3.13 4.61
N PHE A 47 1.61 2.65 4.78
CA PHE A 47 0.73 2.34 3.66
C PHE A 47 -0.72 2.61 4.03
N VAL A 48 -1.45 3.22 3.10
CA VAL A 48 -2.91 3.32 3.14
C VAL A 48 -3.47 2.70 1.88
N GLY A 49 -4.49 1.86 2.02
CA GLY A 49 -5.14 1.18 0.92
C GLY A 49 -6.65 1.09 1.12
N PHE A 50 -7.35 0.92 0.01
CA PHE A 50 -8.78 0.65 -0.02
C PHE A 50 -9.09 -0.46 -1.01
N TYR A 51 -10.14 -1.19 -0.69
CA TYR A 51 -10.61 -2.31 -1.48
C TYR A 51 -12.14 -2.39 -1.39
N PRO A 52 -12.80 -2.84 -2.45
CA PRO A 52 -12.30 -2.89 -3.83
C PRO A 52 -12.04 -1.49 -4.43
N ALA A 53 -11.12 -1.38 -5.39
CA ALA A 53 -10.69 -0.07 -5.92
C ALA A 53 -11.78 0.70 -6.69
N ASP A 54 -12.67 -0.04 -7.36
CA ASP A 54 -13.78 0.47 -8.16
C ASP A 54 -15.01 0.84 -7.32
N GLU A 55 -15.22 0.16 -6.20
CA GLU A 55 -16.30 0.40 -5.24
C GLU A 55 -15.77 0.17 -3.82
N PRO A 56 -15.15 1.18 -3.19
CA PRO A 56 -14.48 0.97 -1.91
C PRO A 56 -15.46 0.64 -0.78
N GLU A 57 -15.25 -0.50 -0.13
CA GLU A 57 -16.05 -0.96 1.01
C GLU A 57 -15.21 -0.98 2.30
N ILE A 58 -13.90 -1.24 2.16
CA ILE A 58 -12.94 -1.27 3.25
C ILE A 58 -11.76 -0.32 2.99
N VAL A 59 -11.27 0.29 4.06
CA VAL A 59 -10.04 1.10 4.08
C VAL A 59 -9.18 0.59 5.23
N ALA A 60 -7.90 0.39 4.95
CA ALA A 60 -6.92 0.00 5.96
C ALA A 60 -5.67 0.89 5.83
N SER A 61 -5.09 1.23 6.97
CA SER A 61 -3.86 2.02 7.05
C SER A 61 -2.99 1.42 8.14
N ALA A 62 -1.69 1.36 7.88
CA ALA A 62 -0.70 0.93 8.85
C ALA A 62 0.54 1.81 8.79
N VAL A 63 1.15 1.98 9.96
CA VAL A 63 2.48 2.54 10.15
C VAL A 63 3.31 1.46 10.85
N VAL A 64 4.49 1.20 10.32
CA VAL A 64 5.48 0.34 10.95
C VAL A 64 6.68 1.21 11.30
N GLU A 65 6.87 1.45 12.59
CA GLU A 65 8.06 2.11 13.11
C GLU A 65 9.30 1.31 12.71
N HIS A 66 10.35 2.03 12.30
CA HIS A 66 11.58 1.45 11.76
C HIS A 66 11.34 0.48 10.58
N GLY A 67 10.21 0.61 9.87
CA GLY A 67 9.79 -0.27 8.78
C GLY A 67 10.44 0.01 7.42
N LEU A 68 11.32 1.01 7.33
CA LEU A 68 12.08 1.50 6.17
C LEU A 68 11.22 2.04 5.02
N HIS A 69 10.36 1.20 4.44
CA HIS A 69 9.61 1.53 3.23
C HIS A 69 8.14 1.14 3.33
N GLY A 70 7.26 1.97 2.79
CA GLY A 70 5.83 1.65 2.69
C GLY A 70 5.52 0.39 1.87
N SER A 71 6.42 -0.05 1.00
CA SER A 71 6.28 -1.33 0.27
C SER A 71 6.34 -2.56 1.18
N THR A 72 7.07 -2.47 2.30
CA THR A 72 7.07 -3.46 3.37
C THR A 72 5.72 -3.48 4.07
N VAL A 73 5.21 -2.29 4.42
CA VAL A 73 3.94 -2.13 5.16
C VAL A 73 2.73 -2.56 4.35
N ALA A 74 2.74 -2.31 3.04
CA ALA A 74 1.68 -2.70 2.13
C ALA A 74 1.37 -4.21 2.18
N ARG A 75 2.36 -5.07 2.48
CA ARG A 75 2.14 -6.52 2.60
C ARG A 75 1.33 -6.88 3.83
N TYR A 76 1.54 -6.20 4.96
CA TYR A 76 0.74 -6.43 6.16
C TYR A 76 -0.71 -5.99 5.94
N VAL A 77 -0.92 -4.83 5.30
CA VAL A 77 -2.27 -4.35 4.98
C VAL A 77 -3.03 -5.27 4.02
N ARG A 78 -2.31 -5.95 3.11
CA ARG A 78 -2.90 -6.96 2.22
C ARG A 78 -3.45 -8.18 2.98
N ASP A 79 -2.82 -8.54 4.10
CA ASP A 79 -3.13 -9.76 4.86
C ASP A 79 -4.16 -9.53 5.99
N LEU A 80 -4.68 -8.30 6.13
CA LEU A 80 -5.81 -7.94 7.02
C LEU A 80 -7.14 -8.33 6.38
#